data_AF-A0A2H0RCI5-F1
#
_entry.id   AF-A0A2H0RCI5-F1
#
_cell.length_a   1.000
_cell.length_b   1.000
_cell.length_c   1.000
_cell.angle_alpha   90.00
_cell.angle_beta   90.00
_cell.angle_gamma   90.00
#
_symmetry.space_group_name_H-M   'P 1'
#
loop_
_entity.id
_entity.type
_entity.pdbx_description
1 polymer ?
#
loop_
_entity_poly.entity_id
_entity_poly.type
_entity_poly.pdbx_seq_one_letter_code
_entity_poly.pdbx_strand_id
1 'polypeptide(L)'
;MCSLDKVAIIYNEILQEDTQILEYLYSRGLLLKTINYFTLGAAGNLKKLQKKLYENNLDGEELNIIKNNKEYFFCGATIPLVNMGNQTVNISARTLFAKAKYINLPKIPISTLFAADKIQNRYAYRPVLHSNDYAFICEGQFDTIIMHQRGLFTLGILGVNNITLDMIYQLNLFDHIILLLDNDSPGEKATKVLGGYIRHYCPDVHLYKAKLPNRYNDITDYFKNGGQVKDIIKSIEKYCPPKNQMRKKKVIQKEATRCKFIESLTNDISIYDYLKYTFPNMEFVEHENRVKLKCPLPNHNDTVGSFTIYLDSNTYYCFGCGSSRTLTDLVKGMNDYKGDEAVATILKWRSIHEGSSAI
;
A
#
# COMPACT_ATOMS: atom_id res chain seq x y z
N MET A 1 -13.81 1.94 9.93
CA MET A 1 -13.33 0.56 9.75
C MET A 1 -14.32 -0.19 8.86
N CYS A 2 -13.86 -0.73 7.73
CA CYS A 2 -14.74 -1.44 6.77
C CYS A 2 -15.11 -2.85 7.28
N SER A 3 -16.05 -3.52 6.62
CA SER A 3 -16.48 -4.87 7.03
C SER A 3 -15.35 -5.90 7.01
N LEU A 4 -14.44 -5.83 6.03
CA LEU A 4 -13.30 -6.76 5.95
C LEU A 4 -12.25 -6.51 7.04
N ASP A 5 -12.08 -5.27 7.50
CA ASP A 5 -11.21 -4.97 8.64
C ASP A 5 -11.71 -5.66 9.91
N LYS A 6 -13.04 -5.59 10.17
CA LYS A 6 -13.67 -6.31 11.28
C LYS A 6 -13.47 -7.82 11.17
N VAL A 7 -13.61 -8.37 9.95
CA VAL A 7 -13.37 -9.81 9.72
C VAL A 7 -11.92 -10.21 10.00
N ALA A 8 -10.95 -9.40 9.59
CA ALA A 8 -9.54 -9.66 9.88
C ALA A 8 -9.27 -9.69 11.40
N ILE A 9 -9.86 -8.76 12.15
CA ILE A 9 -9.78 -8.73 13.61
C ILE A 9 -10.44 -9.98 14.21
N ILE A 10 -11.64 -10.36 13.75
CA ILE A 10 -12.32 -11.58 14.21
C ILE A 10 -11.44 -12.81 14.02
N TYR A 11 -10.80 -12.97 12.85
CA TYR A 11 -9.90 -14.10 12.63
C TYR A 11 -8.65 -14.05 13.52
N ASN A 12 -8.12 -12.86 13.82
CA ASN A 12 -7.01 -12.70 14.76
C ASN A 12 -7.43 -13.05 16.21
N GLU A 13 -8.63 -12.69 16.64
CA GLU A 13 -9.19 -13.11 17.93
C GLU A 13 -9.38 -14.64 17.99
N ILE A 14 -9.85 -15.25 16.89
CA ILE A 14 -9.97 -16.70 16.79
C ILE A 14 -8.60 -17.37 16.95
N LEU A 15 -7.56 -16.81 16.32
CA LEU A 15 -6.19 -17.32 16.40
C LEU A 15 -5.64 -17.37 17.83
N GLN A 16 -6.02 -16.44 18.71
CA GLN A 16 -5.53 -16.44 20.10
C GLN A 16 -5.93 -17.71 20.88
N GLU A 17 -6.96 -18.41 20.42
CA GLU A 17 -7.44 -19.67 21.00
C GLU A 17 -7.17 -20.89 20.10
N ASP A 18 -6.58 -20.70 18.91
CA ASP A 18 -6.27 -21.76 17.95
C ASP A 18 -4.79 -22.16 18.06
N THR A 19 -4.51 -23.18 18.87
CA THR A 19 -3.14 -23.65 19.11
C THR A 19 -2.50 -24.20 17.84
N GLN A 20 -3.25 -24.87 16.97
CA GLN A 20 -2.73 -25.51 15.78
C GLN A 20 -2.18 -24.49 14.76
N ILE A 21 -2.96 -23.46 14.45
CA ILE A 21 -2.53 -22.41 13.52
C ILE A 21 -1.43 -21.56 14.15
N LEU A 22 -1.50 -21.30 15.45
CA LEU A 22 -0.48 -20.53 16.15
C LEU A 22 0.89 -21.26 16.16
N GLU A 23 0.90 -22.56 16.46
CA GLU A 23 2.09 -23.41 16.36
C GLU A 23 2.64 -23.46 14.93
N TYR A 24 1.76 -23.52 13.92
CA TYR A 24 2.18 -23.43 12.53
C TYR A 24 2.90 -22.10 12.24
N LEU A 25 2.35 -20.96 12.66
CA LEU A 25 2.97 -19.64 12.47
C LEU A 25 4.33 -19.55 13.18
N TYR A 26 4.44 -20.10 14.40
CA TYR A 26 5.72 -20.22 15.11
C TYR A 26 6.72 -21.12 14.38
N SER A 27 6.27 -22.25 13.82
CA SER A 27 7.12 -23.13 13.02
C SER A 27 7.63 -22.46 11.72
N ARG A 28 6.95 -21.40 11.27
CA ARG A 28 7.38 -20.54 10.16
C ARG A 28 8.36 -19.45 10.60
N GLY A 29 8.70 -19.38 11.89
CA GLY A 29 9.66 -18.44 12.45
C GLY A 29 9.06 -17.08 12.80
N LEU A 30 7.74 -16.96 12.88
CA LEU A 30 7.07 -15.71 13.24
C LEU A 30 7.02 -15.55 14.76
N LEU A 31 7.12 -14.31 15.23
CA LEU A 31 6.94 -13.93 16.63
C LEU A 31 5.50 -13.48 16.86
N LEU A 32 4.96 -13.65 18.08
CA LEU A 32 3.61 -13.18 18.42
C LEU A 32 3.39 -11.69 18.11
N LYS A 33 4.38 -10.84 18.39
CA LYS A 33 4.32 -9.42 18.02
C LYS A 33 4.17 -9.18 16.52
N THR A 34 4.77 -10.02 15.69
CA THR A 34 4.71 -9.94 14.24
C THR A 34 3.38 -10.47 13.72
N ILE A 35 2.87 -11.56 14.30
CA ILE A 35 1.53 -12.10 14.04
C ILE A 35 0.48 -11.00 14.28
N ASN A 36 0.57 -10.29 15.40
CA ASN A 36 -0.36 -9.20 15.74
C ASN A 36 -0.14 -7.96 14.86
N TYR A 37 1.10 -7.59 14.54
CA TYR A 37 1.41 -6.43 13.68
C TYR A 37 0.81 -6.54 12.26
N PHE A 38 0.69 -7.77 11.74
CA PHE A 38 0.06 -8.07 10.45
C PHE A 38 -1.39 -8.55 10.57
N THR A 39 -1.96 -8.56 11.78
CA THR A 39 -3.33 -9.06 12.05
C THR A 39 -3.56 -10.45 11.44
N LEU A 40 -2.59 -11.34 11.57
CA LEU A 40 -2.75 -12.72 11.09
C LEU A 40 -3.81 -13.42 11.93
N GLY A 41 -4.60 -14.30 11.32
CA GLY A 41 -5.71 -14.97 11.99
C GLY A 41 -5.79 -16.47 11.69
N ALA A 42 -6.82 -17.12 12.22
CA ALA A 42 -7.07 -18.55 12.06
C ALA A 42 -8.46 -18.81 11.49
N ALA A 43 -8.49 -19.54 10.37
CA ALA A 43 -9.70 -20.07 9.75
C ALA A 43 -9.87 -21.55 10.06
N GLY A 44 -11.11 -22.03 10.12
CA GLY A 44 -11.45 -23.44 10.37
C GLY A 44 -12.41 -23.69 11.53
N ASN A 45 -12.88 -22.64 12.20
CA ASN A 45 -13.85 -22.74 13.30
C ASN A 45 -15.14 -21.98 12.96
N LEU A 46 -15.97 -22.58 12.08
CA LEU A 46 -17.21 -21.97 11.57
C LEU A 46 -18.15 -21.51 12.68
N LYS A 47 -18.32 -22.31 13.75
CA LYS A 47 -19.23 -21.95 14.87
C LYS A 47 -18.78 -20.67 15.56
N LYS A 48 -17.48 -20.56 15.84
CA LYS A 48 -16.91 -19.37 16.47
C LYS A 48 -16.95 -18.16 15.53
N LEU A 49 -16.64 -18.38 14.26
CA LEU A 49 -16.76 -17.35 13.22
C LEU A 49 -18.19 -16.80 13.14
N GLN A 50 -19.20 -17.67 13.00
CA GLN A 50 -20.62 -17.26 12.92
C GLN A 50 -21.06 -16.47 14.15
N LYS A 51 -20.68 -16.92 15.36
CA LYS A 51 -20.97 -16.19 16.60
C LYS A 51 -20.37 -14.77 16.57
N LYS A 52 -19.09 -14.65 16.22
CA LYS A 52 -18.38 -13.36 16.16
C LYS A 52 -18.90 -12.43 15.06
N LEU A 53 -19.29 -12.97 13.90
CA LEU A 53 -19.92 -12.20 12.83
C LEU A 53 -21.27 -11.63 13.28
N TYR A 54 -22.10 -12.44 13.94
CA TYR A 54 -23.38 -12.01 14.50
C TYR A 54 -23.21 -10.88 15.53
N GLU A 55 -22.27 -11.04 16.49
CA GLU A 55 -21.93 -10.02 17.49
C GLU A 55 -21.47 -8.68 16.87
N ASN A 56 -20.96 -8.71 15.63
CA ASN A 56 -20.46 -7.55 14.90
C ASN A 56 -21.41 -7.02 13.82
N ASN A 57 -22.62 -7.57 13.71
CA ASN A 57 -23.60 -7.27 12.65
C ASN A 57 -23.02 -7.45 11.24
N LEU A 58 -22.36 -8.59 10.99
CA LEU A 58 -21.77 -8.94 9.69
C LEU A 58 -22.42 -10.21 9.12
N ASP A 59 -22.66 -10.21 7.81
CA ASP A 59 -23.08 -11.40 7.07
C ASP A 59 -21.89 -12.06 6.37
N GLY A 60 -21.58 -13.30 6.75
CA GLY A 60 -20.47 -14.04 6.17
C GLY A 60 -20.68 -14.48 4.71
N GLU A 61 -21.93 -14.65 4.26
CA GLU A 61 -22.24 -15.00 2.88
C GLU A 61 -22.08 -13.78 1.96
N GLU A 62 -22.56 -12.62 2.38
CA GLU A 62 -22.36 -11.35 1.64
C GLU A 62 -20.86 -11.02 1.50
N LEU A 63 -20.08 -11.29 2.55
CA LEU A 63 -18.62 -11.10 2.57
C LEU A 63 -17.85 -12.21 1.87
N ASN A 64 -18.53 -13.23 1.33
CA ASN A 64 -17.93 -14.39 0.66
C ASN A 64 -16.96 -15.22 1.52
N ILE A 65 -17.07 -15.14 2.85
CA ILE A 65 -16.27 -15.93 3.81
C ILE A 65 -17.02 -17.17 4.30
N ILE A 66 -18.34 -17.24 4.08
CA ILE A 66 -19.17 -18.42 4.29
C ILE A 66 -19.88 -18.72 2.96
N LYS A 67 -19.98 -20.00 2.62
CA LYS A 67 -20.74 -20.49 1.46
C LYS A 67 -21.38 -21.82 1.79
N ASN A 68 -22.70 -21.94 1.59
CA ASN A 68 -23.45 -23.17 1.86
C ASN A 68 -23.21 -23.70 3.29
N ASN A 69 -23.25 -22.81 4.28
CA ASN A 69 -22.94 -23.12 5.68
C ASN A 69 -21.57 -23.77 5.91
N LYS A 70 -20.57 -23.40 5.10
CA LYS A 70 -19.16 -23.78 5.27
C LYS A 70 -18.28 -22.55 5.20
N GLU A 71 -17.26 -22.50 6.03
CA GLU A 71 -16.25 -21.45 5.97
C GLU A 71 -15.41 -21.60 4.70
N TYR A 72 -15.20 -20.49 3.99
CA TYR A 72 -14.50 -20.48 2.71
C TYR A 72 -12.99 -20.75 2.84
N PHE A 73 -12.36 -20.28 3.91
CA PHE A 73 -10.91 -20.34 4.09
C PHE A 73 -10.38 -21.64 4.71
N PHE A 74 -11.27 -22.52 5.18
CA PHE A 74 -11.03 -23.82 5.82
C PHE A 74 -9.57 -24.14 6.25
N CYS A 75 -9.33 -24.24 7.56
CA CYS A 75 -8.06 -24.72 8.14
C CYS A 75 -6.81 -24.03 7.58
N GLY A 76 -6.71 -22.72 7.80
CA GLY A 76 -5.62 -21.91 7.28
C GLY A 76 -5.31 -20.69 8.13
N ALA A 77 -4.07 -20.21 8.04
CA ALA A 77 -3.70 -18.93 8.62
C ALA A 77 -4.19 -17.80 7.69
N THR A 78 -5.11 -16.97 8.16
CA THR A 78 -5.64 -15.83 7.38
C THR A 78 -4.66 -14.66 7.41
N ILE A 79 -4.51 -13.98 6.28
CA ILE A 79 -3.57 -12.89 6.04
C ILE A 79 -4.35 -11.77 5.34
N PRO A 80 -4.68 -10.67 6.03
CA PRO A 80 -5.36 -9.54 5.40
C PRO A 80 -4.44 -8.85 4.39
N LEU A 81 -5.01 -8.40 3.27
CA LEU A 81 -4.35 -7.52 2.31
C LEU A 81 -4.90 -6.11 2.53
N VAL A 82 -4.06 -5.23 3.07
CA VAL A 82 -4.44 -3.88 3.47
C VAL A 82 -3.78 -2.87 2.52
N ASN A 83 -4.57 -1.94 1.99
CA ASN A 83 -4.08 -0.90 1.09
C ASN A 83 -3.41 0.25 1.86
N MET A 84 -2.80 1.20 1.14
CA MET A 84 -2.18 2.39 1.75
C MET A 84 -3.16 3.29 2.54
N GLY A 85 -4.46 3.16 2.29
CA GLY A 85 -5.51 3.87 3.03
C GLY A 85 -5.94 3.15 4.32
N ASN A 86 -5.17 2.15 4.78
CA ASN A 86 -5.47 1.33 5.95
C ASN A 86 -6.81 0.59 5.87
N GLN A 87 -7.23 0.19 4.67
CA GLN A 87 -8.43 -0.60 4.44
C GLN A 87 -8.07 -2.00 3.95
N THR A 88 -8.65 -3.02 4.59
CA THR A 88 -8.57 -4.41 4.13
C THR A 88 -9.36 -4.54 2.83
N VAL A 89 -8.65 -4.79 1.73
CA VAL A 89 -9.25 -4.94 0.39
C VAL A 89 -9.42 -6.40 0.00
N ASN A 90 -8.76 -7.33 0.68
CA ASN A 90 -8.89 -8.77 0.47
C ASN A 90 -8.41 -9.51 1.72
N ILE A 91 -8.75 -10.80 1.84
CA ILE A 91 -8.17 -11.72 2.83
C ILE A 91 -7.66 -12.95 2.08
N SER A 92 -6.40 -13.27 2.30
CA SER A 92 -5.80 -14.53 1.85
C SER A 92 -5.79 -15.54 2.99
N ALA A 93 -5.77 -16.83 2.71
CA ALA A 93 -5.48 -17.86 3.69
C ALA A 93 -4.40 -18.80 3.18
N ARG A 94 -3.41 -19.04 4.03
CA ARG A 94 -2.41 -20.08 3.88
C ARG A 94 -2.98 -21.39 4.40
N THR A 95 -3.41 -22.26 3.49
CA THR A 95 -3.99 -23.56 3.86
C THR A 95 -2.90 -24.51 4.36
N LEU A 96 -3.23 -25.34 5.36
CA LEU A 96 -2.30 -26.35 5.88
C LEU A 96 -2.46 -27.70 5.15
N PHE A 97 -3.68 -28.03 4.73
CA PHE A 97 -4.05 -29.37 4.25
C PHE A 97 -4.64 -29.40 2.83
N ALA A 98 -4.64 -28.27 2.11
CA ALA A 98 -5.27 -28.17 0.79
C ALA A 98 -4.27 -28.28 -0.37
N LYS A 99 -4.78 -28.65 -1.55
CA LYS A 99 -4.01 -28.68 -2.80
C LYS A 99 -3.48 -27.29 -3.20
N ALA A 100 -4.28 -26.25 -2.99
CA ALA A 100 -3.89 -24.88 -3.25
C ALA A 100 -3.19 -24.29 -2.02
N LYS A 101 -1.94 -23.87 -2.20
CA LYS A 101 -1.08 -23.29 -1.15
C LYS A 101 -1.65 -22.00 -0.54
N TYR A 102 -2.31 -21.18 -1.34
CA TYR A 102 -2.97 -19.96 -0.90
C TYR A 102 -4.32 -19.86 -1.59
N ILE A 103 -5.30 -19.35 -0.86
CA ILE A 103 -6.64 -19.05 -1.36
C ILE A 103 -6.98 -17.60 -0.99
N ASN A 104 -7.57 -16.84 -1.91
CA ASN A 104 -7.98 -15.46 -1.67
C ASN A 104 -9.50 -15.38 -1.72
N LEU A 105 -10.08 -14.29 -1.21
CA LEU A 105 -11.52 -14.07 -1.35
C LEU A 105 -11.94 -14.19 -2.82
N PRO A 106 -13.00 -14.96 -3.12
CA PRO A 106 -13.42 -15.20 -4.48
C PRO A 106 -13.97 -13.90 -5.08
N LYS A 107 -13.73 -13.69 -6.38
CA LYS A 107 -14.22 -12.52 -7.14
C LYS A 107 -13.68 -11.16 -6.68
N ILE A 108 -12.81 -11.11 -5.67
CA ILE A 108 -12.12 -9.89 -5.26
C ILE A 108 -10.68 -9.96 -5.80
N PRO A 109 -10.28 -9.05 -6.71
CA PRO A 109 -8.93 -9.04 -7.25
C PRO A 109 -7.91 -8.68 -6.16
N ILE A 110 -6.67 -9.16 -6.31
CA ILE A 110 -5.54 -8.62 -5.54
C ILE A 110 -5.21 -7.25 -6.15
N SER A 111 -5.56 -6.19 -5.44
CA SER A 111 -5.47 -4.80 -5.91
C SER A 111 -4.43 -3.95 -5.17
N THR A 112 -3.70 -4.55 -4.21
CA THR A 112 -2.66 -3.86 -3.44
C THR A 112 -1.40 -4.70 -3.28
N LEU A 113 -0.25 -4.03 -3.14
CA LEU A 113 0.98 -4.68 -2.67
C LEU A 113 0.77 -5.14 -1.23
N PHE A 114 1.27 -6.31 -0.89
CA PHE A 114 1.23 -6.75 0.50
C PHE A 114 2.15 -5.86 1.35
N ALA A 115 1.67 -5.48 2.54
CA ALA A 115 2.26 -4.48 3.44
C ALA A 115 2.24 -3.02 2.93
N ALA A 116 1.39 -2.69 1.95
CA ALA A 116 1.25 -1.32 1.45
C ALA A 116 0.79 -0.33 2.54
N ASP A 117 -0.05 -0.78 3.48
CA ASP A 117 -0.47 -0.03 4.66
C ASP A 117 0.70 0.41 5.57
N LYS A 118 1.87 -0.22 5.44
CA LYS A 118 3.05 0.11 6.24
C LYS A 118 3.95 1.17 5.60
N ILE A 119 3.69 1.60 4.36
CA ILE A 119 4.54 2.53 3.58
C ILE A 119 4.76 3.86 4.30
N GLN A 120 3.74 4.37 5.00
CA GLN A 120 3.85 5.62 5.76
C GLN A 120 4.87 5.52 6.91
N ASN A 121 5.05 4.32 7.47
CA ASN A 121 5.97 4.03 8.57
C ASN A 121 7.34 3.51 8.11
N ARG A 122 7.65 3.58 6.81
CA ARG A 122 8.91 3.04 6.24
C ARG A 122 10.18 3.60 6.88
N TYR A 123 10.14 4.84 7.36
CA TYR A 123 11.29 5.49 8.00
C TYR A 123 11.65 4.91 9.37
N ALA A 124 10.76 4.14 10.00
CA ALA A 124 11.02 3.47 11.28
C ALA A 124 11.89 2.19 11.14
N TYR A 125 12.20 1.77 9.92
CA TYR A 125 12.97 0.55 9.64
C TYR A 125 14.48 0.83 9.64
N ARG A 126 15.29 -0.23 9.64
CA ARG A 126 16.76 -0.10 9.63
C ARG A 126 17.22 0.56 8.32
N PRO A 127 18.20 1.49 8.36
CA PRO A 127 18.80 2.03 7.14
C PRO A 127 19.45 0.92 6.32
N VAL A 128 19.27 1.00 5.00
CA VAL A 128 19.93 0.15 3.99
C VAL A 128 20.42 1.08 2.89
N LEU A 129 21.62 0.81 2.34
CA LEU A 129 22.26 1.73 1.39
C LEU A 129 22.43 3.17 1.94
N HIS A 130 22.64 3.30 3.26
CA HIS A 130 22.73 4.59 3.96
C HIS A 130 21.45 5.46 3.92
N SER A 131 20.30 4.88 3.56
CA SER A 131 19.01 5.56 3.52
C SER A 131 17.91 4.73 4.20
N ASN A 132 16.86 5.40 4.69
CA ASN A 132 15.63 4.76 5.14
C ASN A 132 14.54 4.80 4.06
N ASP A 133 14.79 5.48 2.93
CA ASP A 133 13.83 5.59 1.83
C ASP A 133 14.06 4.48 0.79
N TYR A 134 13.78 3.26 1.22
CA TYR A 134 13.90 2.07 0.38
C TYR A 134 12.74 1.09 0.61
N ALA A 135 12.54 0.20 -0.36
CA ALA A 135 11.76 -1.02 -0.15
C ALA A 135 12.45 -2.23 -0.77
N PHE A 136 12.49 -3.33 -0.02
CA PHE A 136 12.67 -4.65 -0.64
C PHE A 136 11.37 -5.07 -1.32
N ILE A 137 11.48 -5.81 -2.42
CA ILE A 137 10.34 -6.44 -3.08
C ILE A 137 10.51 -7.95 -3.05
N CYS A 138 9.50 -8.65 -2.51
CA CYS A 138 9.48 -10.11 -2.37
C CYS A 138 8.24 -10.72 -3.03
N GLU A 139 8.26 -12.04 -3.30
CA GLU A 139 7.15 -12.70 -3.99
C GLU A 139 5.92 -12.94 -3.11
N GLY A 140 6.14 -13.48 -1.90
CA GLY A 140 5.09 -13.98 -1.04
C GLY A 140 4.83 -13.18 0.23
N GLN A 141 3.70 -13.47 0.89
CA GLN A 141 3.32 -12.87 2.16
C GLN A 141 4.33 -13.21 3.27
N PHE A 142 4.69 -14.48 3.44
CA PHE A 142 5.57 -14.90 4.54
C PHE A 142 6.98 -14.32 4.43
N ASP A 143 7.52 -14.24 3.21
CA ASP A 143 8.82 -13.64 2.98
C ASP A 143 8.82 -12.16 3.37
N THR A 144 7.75 -11.44 2.98
CA THR A 144 7.53 -10.05 3.36
C THR A 144 7.40 -9.89 4.88
N ILE A 145 6.56 -10.71 5.53
CA ILE A 145 6.35 -10.67 6.99
C ILE A 145 7.66 -10.88 7.74
N ILE A 146 8.47 -11.86 7.31
CA ILE A 146 9.75 -12.18 7.95
C ILE A 146 10.75 -11.06 7.75
N MET A 147 10.82 -10.44 6.58
CA MET A 147 11.70 -9.29 6.35
C MET A 147 11.33 -8.11 7.27
N HIS A 148 10.04 -7.82 7.43
CA HIS A 148 9.55 -6.84 8.41
C HIS A 148 9.95 -7.21 9.84
N GLN A 149 9.80 -8.48 10.24
CA GLN A 149 10.25 -8.95 11.55
C GLN A 149 11.76 -8.75 11.78
N ARG A 150 12.56 -8.77 10.71
CA ARG A 150 14.00 -8.49 10.75
C ARG A 150 14.34 -6.99 10.67
N GLY A 151 13.32 -6.13 10.60
CA GLY A 151 13.48 -4.68 10.58
C GLY A 151 13.86 -4.13 9.21
N LEU A 152 13.53 -4.83 8.12
CA LEU A 152 13.70 -4.39 6.74
C LEU A 152 12.33 -4.07 6.13
N PHE A 153 12.15 -2.85 5.63
CA PHE A 153 10.89 -2.47 4.99
C PHE A 153 10.73 -3.24 3.67
N THR A 154 9.61 -3.92 3.48
CA THR A 154 9.42 -4.85 2.35
C THR A 154 7.99 -4.84 1.83
N LEU A 155 7.81 -4.90 0.51
CA LEU A 155 6.50 -5.04 -0.13
C LEU A 155 6.42 -6.37 -0.87
N GLY A 156 5.25 -7.02 -0.80
CA GLY A 156 5.00 -8.29 -1.48
C GLY A 156 4.17 -8.11 -2.75
N ILE A 157 4.61 -8.68 -3.88
CA ILE A 157 3.86 -8.59 -5.15
C ILE A 157 2.74 -9.61 -5.31
N LEU A 158 2.78 -10.70 -4.54
CA LEU A 158 1.80 -11.79 -4.56
C LEU A 158 1.58 -12.38 -5.96
N GLY A 159 2.67 -12.51 -6.71
CA GLY A 159 2.69 -13.04 -8.08
C GLY A 159 2.64 -11.95 -9.16
N VAL A 160 3.55 -12.05 -10.13
CA VAL A 160 3.72 -11.04 -11.20
C VAL A 160 2.49 -10.80 -12.08
N ASN A 161 1.57 -11.77 -12.15
CA ASN A 161 0.35 -11.64 -12.92
C ASN A 161 -0.70 -10.73 -12.25
N ASN A 162 -0.55 -10.47 -10.94
CA ASN A 162 -1.45 -9.61 -10.18
C ASN A 162 -0.97 -8.14 -10.15
N ILE A 163 0.20 -7.87 -10.70
CA ILE A 163 0.79 -6.52 -10.69
C ILE A 163 -0.03 -5.59 -11.58
N THR A 164 -0.47 -4.49 -10.97
CA THR A 164 -1.11 -3.38 -11.68
C THR A 164 -0.12 -2.22 -11.81
N LEU A 165 -0.37 -1.30 -12.76
CA LEU A 165 0.40 -0.06 -12.83
C LEU A 165 0.30 0.78 -11.55
N ASP A 166 -0.82 0.69 -10.81
CA ASP A 166 -1.02 1.47 -9.60
C ASP A 166 -0.09 0.97 -8.49
N MET A 167 0.12 -0.35 -8.40
CA MET A 167 1.15 -0.94 -7.54
C MET A 167 2.56 -0.53 -7.96
N ILE A 168 2.85 -0.47 -9.27
CA ILE A 168 4.17 -0.02 -9.76
C ILE A 168 4.38 1.46 -9.41
N TYR A 169 3.39 2.32 -9.59
CA TYR A 169 3.51 3.74 -9.28
C TYR A 169 3.72 4.02 -7.78
N GLN A 170 3.20 3.18 -6.89
CA GLN A 170 3.51 3.26 -5.45
C GLN A 170 5.02 3.15 -5.18
N LEU A 171 5.79 2.52 -6.07
CA LEU A 171 7.23 2.39 -5.91
C LEU A 171 7.99 3.71 -6.15
N ASN A 172 7.36 4.73 -6.75
CA ASN A 172 7.93 6.10 -6.82
C ASN A 172 8.02 6.79 -5.46
N LEU A 173 7.41 6.22 -4.41
CA LEU A 173 7.51 6.76 -3.05
C LEU A 173 8.87 6.47 -2.38
N PHE A 174 9.76 5.76 -3.06
CA PHE A 174 11.06 5.32 -2.56
C PHE A 174 12.18 5.74 -3.50
N ASP A 175 13.28 6.23 -2.95
CA ASP A 175 14.51 6.47 -3.72
C ASP A 175 15.13 5.15 -4.21
N HIS A 176 15.08 4.10 -3.38
CA HIS A 176 15.75 2.83 -3.67
C HIS A 176 14.78 1.64 -3.64
N ILE A 177 14.76 0.85 -4.72
CA ILE A 177 14.04 -0.43 -4.75
C ILE A 177 15.02 -1.59 -4.87
N ILE A 178 14.91 -2.57 -3.97
CA ILE A 178 15.75 -3.76 -3.94
C ILE A 178 14.92 -5.01 -4.26
N LEU A 179 15.15 -5.61 -5.42
CA LEU A 179 14.47 -6.86 -5.79
C LEU A 179 15.13 -8.04 -5.08
N LEU A 180 14.38 -8.73 -4.20
CA LEU A 180 14.79 -9.95 -3.52
C LEU A 180 13.68 -11.00 -3.69
N LEU A 181 13.67 -11.62 -4.86
CA LEU A 181 12.72 -12.66 -5.24
C LEU A 181 13.35 -14.05 -5.06
N ASP A 182 12.54 -15.09 -5.26
CA ASP A 182 12.96 -16.48 -5.06
C ASP A 182 14.15 -16.82 -5.97
N ASN A 183 15.06 -17.64 -5.46
CA ASN A 183 16.27 -18.04 -6.17
C ASN A 183 15.99 -19.21 -7.13
N ASP A 184 14.97 -19.06 -7.98
CA ASP A 184 14.54 -20.03 -8.96
C ASP A 184 14.22 -19.41 -10.34
N SER A 185 13.85 -20.25 -11.31
CA SER A 185 13.57 -19.78 -12.67
C SER A 185 12.35 -18.83 -12.75
N PRO A 186 11.22 -19.11 -12.08
CA PRO A 186 10.13 -18.14 -11.89
C PRO A 186 10.57 -16.80 -11.30
N GLY A 187 11.33 -16.78 -10.21
CA GLY A 187 11.77 -15.55 -9.54
C GLY A 187 12.75 -14.72 -10.36
N GLU A 188 13.62 -15.37 -11.14
CA GLU A 188 14.47 -14.68 -12.10
C GLU A 188 13.66 -14.03 -13.22
N LYS A 189 12.61 -14.69 -13.71
CA LYS A 189 11.69 -14.09 -14.70
C LYS A 189 10.93 -12.92 -14.10
N ALA A 190 10.44 -13.07 -12.88
CA ALA A 190 9.73 -12.03 -12.17
C ALA A 190 10.62 -10.79 -11.96
N THR A 191 11.88 -10.99 -11.59
CA THR A 191 12.89 -9.93 -11.42
C THR A 191 13.07 -9.11 -12.70
N LYS A 192 13.11 -9.77 -13.87
CA LYS A 192 13.23 -9.10 -15.17
C LYS A 192 11.98 -8.30 -15.53
N VAL A 193 10.80 -8.89 -15.31
CA VAL A 193 9.51 -8.23 -15.59
C VAL A 193 9.30 -7.02 -14.69
N LEU A 194 9.47 -7.16 -13.37
CA LEU A 194 9.37 -6.03 -12.43
C LEU A 194 10.37 -4.94 -12.76
N GLY A 195 11.64 -5.30 -12.94
CA GLY A 195 12.68 -4.32 -13.25
C GLY A 195 12.36 -3.54 -14.51
N GLY A 196 11.81 -4.20 -15.54
CA GLY A 196 11.34 -3.53 -16.75
C GLY A 196 10.23 -2.51 -16.48
N TYR A 197 9.23 -2.87 -15.66
CA TYR A 197 8.16 -1.95 -15.28
C TYR A 197 8.68 -0.77 -14.45
N ILE A 198 9.47 -1.02 -13.42
CA ILE A 198 10.03 0.03 -12.55
C ILE A 198 10.89 0.99 -13.38
N ARG A 199 11.81 0.47 -14.20
CA ARG A 199 12.67 1.30 -15.06
C ARG A 199 11.87 2.21 -16.01
N HIS A 200 10.69 1.79 -16.44
CA HIS A 200 9.87 2.55 -17.38
C HIS A 200 8.92 3.53 -16.69
N TYR A 201 8.26 3.12 -15.62
CA TYR A 201 7.21 3.89 -14.94
C TYR A 201 7.70 4.66 -13.71
N CYS A 202 8.89 4.34 -13.22
CA CYS A 202 9.54 4.92 -12.06
C CYS A 202 11.00 5.29 -12.39
N PRO A 203 11.23 6.21 -13.34
CA PRO A 203 12.57 6.45 -13.90
C PRO A 203 13.58 7.01 -12.88
N ASP A 204 13.09 7.68 -11.83
CA ASP A 204 13.93 8.29 -10.79
C ASP A 204 14.31 7.29 -9.68
N VAL A 205 13.68 6.11 -9.66
CA VAL A 205 13.98 5.07 -8.68
C VAL A 205 15.32 4.39 -8.99
N HIS A 206 16.19 4.36 -8.00
CA HIS A 206 17.43 3.59 -8.05
C HIS A 206 17.14 2.11 -7.80
N LEU A 207 17.33 1.29 -8.85
CA LEU A 207 16.99 -0.13 -8.81
C LEU A 207 18.21 -1.01 -8.48
N TYR A 208 18.02 -1.92 -7.54
CA TYR A 208 19.00 -2.89 -7.08
C TYR A 208 18.42 -4.30 -7.09
N LYS A 209 19.31 -5.29 -7.02
CA LYS A 209 18.97 -6.70 -6.82
C LYS A 209 19.77 -7.23 -5.64
N ALA A 210 19.12 -8.02 -4.80
CA ALA A 210 19.76 -8.81 -3.76
C ALA A 210 19.56 -10.31 -4.07
N LYS A 211 20.38 -11.16 -3.48
CA LYS A 211 20.30 -12.61 -3.65
C LYS A 211 20.36 -13.31 -2.30
N LEU A 212 19.62 -14.41 -2.19
CA LEU A 212 19.82 -15.36 -1.10
C LEU A 212 21.10 -16.16 -1.37
N PRO A 213 21.78 -16.67 -0.33
CA PRO A 213 22.84 -17.66 -0.52
C PRO A 213 22.32 -18.86 -1.31
N ASN A 214 23.09 -19.36 -2.27
CA ASN A 214 22.67 -20.34 -3.29
C ASN A 214 21.97 -21.61 -2.75
N ARG A 215 22.16 -21.97 -1.48
CA ARG A 215 21.54 -23.15 -0.85
C ARG A 215 20.08 -22.94 -0.44
N TYR A 216 19.55 -21.72 -0.54
CA TYR A 216 18.18 -21.38 -0.15
C TYR A 216 17.38 -20.88 -1.35
N ASN A 217 16.15 -21.36 -1.45
CA ASN A 217 15.22 -20.97 -2.52
C ASN A 217 14.37 -19.76 -2.14
N ASP A 218 13.91 -19.70 -0.87
CA ASP A 218 13.03 -18.64 -0.37
C ASP A 218 13.54 -18.01 0.94
N ILE A 219 13.07 -16.79 1.21
CA ILE A 219 13.52 -15.95 2.32
C ILE A 219 13.12 -16.56 3.67
N THR A 220 11.94 -17.17 3.72
CA THR A 220 11.46 -17.81 4.94
C THR A 220 12.38 -18.95 5.36
N ASP A 221 12.72 -19.85 4.45
CA ASP A 221 13.63 -20.97 4.71
C ASP A 221 15.03 -20.48 5.09
N TYR A 222 15.54 -19.45 4.42
CA TYR A 222 16.81 -18.82 4.76
C TYR A 222 16.85 -18.37 6.24
N PHE A 223 15.84 -17.63 6.69
CA PHE A 223 15.81 -17.11 8.06
C PHE A 223 15.47 -18.16 9.12
N LYS A 224 14.70 -19.20 8.79
CA LYS A 224 14.45 -20.34 9.67
C LYS A 224 15.73 -21.11 9.99
N ASN A 225 16.66 -21.18 9.05
CA ASN A 225 17.93 -21.91 9.19
C ASN A 225 19.10 -21.00 9.63
N GLY A 226 18.82 -19.95 10.41
CA GLY A 226 19.84 -19.09 11.00
C GLY A 226 20.42 -18.01 10.10
N GLY A 227 19.79 -17.73 8.95
CA GLY A 227 20.19 -16.64 8.05
C GLY A 227 20.27 -15.28 8.74
N GLN A 228 21.22 -14.45 8.31
CA GLN A 228 21.44 -13.11 8.84
C GLN A 228 21.13 -12.03 7.81
N VAL A 229 20.58 -10.91 8.29
CA VAL A 229 20.28 -9.72 7.47
C VAL A 229 21.53 -9.19 6.76
N LYS A 230 22.68 -9.23 7.43
CA LYS A 230 23.95 -8.73 6.88
C LYS A 230 24.33 -9.41 5.56
N ASP A 231 23.96 -10.67 5.38
CA ASP A 231 24.34 -11.44 4.18
C ASP A 231 23.49 -10.99 2.97
N ILE A 232 22.20 -10.68 3.20
CA ILE A 232 21.33 -10.06 2.18
C ILE A 232 21.86 -8.68 1.82
N ILE A 233 22.17 -7.83 2.81
CA ILE A 233 22.67 -6.46 2.57
C ILE A 233 23.97 -6.49 1.76
N LYS A 234 24.89 -7.39 2.09
CA LYS A 234 26.16 -7.56 1.35
C LYS A 234 25.97 -8.02 -0.10
N SER A 235 24.85 -8.66 -0.41
CA SER A 235 24.53 -9.13 -1.77
C SER A 235 23.90 -8.06 -2.66
N ILE A 236 23.56 -6.89 -2.12
CA ILE A 236 22.87 -5.84 -2.86
C ILE A 236 23.80 -5.28 -3.94
N GLU A 237 23.40 -5.41 -5.19
CA GLU A 237 24.10 -4.87 -6.36
C GLU A 237 23.16 -4.00 -7.21
N LYS A 238 23.71 -2.97 -7.86
CA LYS A 238 22.94 -2.12 -8.78
C LYS A 238 22.39 -3.00 -9.92
N TYR A 239 21.11 -2.84 -10.23
CA TYR A 239 20.44 -3.67 -11.23
C TYR A 239 19.99 -2.86 -12.43
N CYS A 240 20.41 -3.29 -13.63
CA CYS A 240 20.02 -2.69 -14.89
C CYS A 240 19.16 -3.69 -15.68
N PRO A 241 17.82 -3.57 -15.66
CA PRO A 241 16.94 -4.52 -16.31
C PRO A 241 16.99 -4.39 -17.84
N PRO A 242 16.79 -5.49 -18.59
CA PRO A 242 16.86 -5.49 -20.04
C PRO A 242 15.76 -4.63 -20.68
N LYS A 243 16.11 -3.90 -21.77
CA LYS A 243 15.22 -2.91 -22.41
C LYS A 243 13.93 -3.49 -23.06
N ASN A 244 13.90 -4.78 -23.40
CA ASN A 244 12.96 -5.33 -24.41
C ASN A 244 11.87 -6.30 -23.90
N GLN A 245 11.49 -6.30 -22.61
CA GLN A 245 10.56 -7.31 -22.09
C GLN A 245 9.09 -6.88 -21.92
N MET A 246 8.75 -5.61 -22.16
CA MET A 246 7.35 -5.16 -22.09
C MET A 246 6.56 -5.70 -23.29
N ARG A 247 5.76 -6.77 -23.09
CA ARG A 247 4.79 -7.22 -24.09
C ARG A 247 3.76 -6.10 -24.30
N LYS A 248 3.86 -5.38 -25.43
CA LYS A 248 3.04 -4.22 -25.88
C LYS A 248 1.50 -4.35 -25.81
N LYS A 249 0.90 -5.44 -25.34
CA LYS A 249 -0.50 -5.77 -25.67
C LYS A 249 -1.62 -5.15 -24.81
N LYS A 250 -1.36 -4.38 -23.74
CA LYS A 250 -2.44 -3.79 -22.92
C LYS A 250 -2.14 -2.43 -22.26
N VAL A 251 -1.17 -1.65 -22.77
CA VAL A 251 -0.77 -0.37 -22.16
C VAL A 251 -1.63 0.83 -22.63
N ILE A 252 -2.42 0.68 -23.70
CA ILE A 252 -3.06 1.81 -24.42
C ILE A 252 -4.45 2.21 -23.85
N GLN A 253 -4.76 1.93 -22.58
CA GLN A 253 -6.02 2.40 -21.97
C GLN A 253 -5.87 3.05 -20.59
N LYS A 254 -4.64 3.32 -20.12
CA LYS A 254 -4.37 3.69 -18.71
C LYS A 254 -3.76 5.08 -18.44
N GLU A 255 -3.49 5.93 -19.43
CA GLU A 255 -3.07 7.32 -19.15
C GLU A 255 -4.16 8.09 -18.39
N ALA A 256 -5.44 7.84 -18.68
CA ALA A 256 -6.56 8.41 -17.93
C ALA A 256 -6.76 7.81 -16.52
N THR A 257 -6.11 6.69 -16.18
CA THR A 257 -6.26 6.02 -14.87
C THR A 257 -5.13 6.41 -13.89
N ARG A 258 -3.95 6.74 -14.41
CA ARG A 258 -2.79 7.24 -13.64
C ARG A 258 -3.13 8.54 -12.91
N CYS A 259 -3.65 9.55 -13.62
CA CYS A 259 -4.03 10.82 -13.01
C CYS A 259 -5.10 10.63 -11.93
N LYS A 260 -6.12 9.81 -12.21
CA LYS A 260 -7.24 9.61 -11.26
C LYS A 260 -6.83 8.98 -9.94
N PHE A 261 -5.89 8.02 -9.94
CA PHE A 261 -5.43 7.39 -8.69
C PHE A 261 -4.55 8.34 -7.88
N ILE A 262 -3.57 8.99 -8.53
CA ILE A 262 -2.66 9.93 -7.87
C ILE A 262 -3.44 11.13 -7.31
N GLU A 263 -4.39 11.67 -8.08
CA GLU A 263 -5.31 12.71 -7.61
C GLU A 263 -6.19 12.19 -6.45
N SER A 264 -6.63 10.92 -6.48
CA SER A 264 -7.46 10.35 -5.41
C SER A 264 -6.80 10.30 -4.04
N LEU A 265 -5.46 10.23 -3.96
CA LEU A 265 -4.71 10.27 -2.70
C LEU A 265 -4.80 11.62 -1.98
N THR A 266 -5.34 12.64 -2.65
CA THR A 266 -5.50 14.01 -2.14
C THR A 266 -6.95 14.43 -2.00
N ASN A 267 -7.91 13.63 -2.47
CA ASN A 267 -9.32 14.03 -2.54
C ASN A 267 -9.98 14.20 -1.17
N ASP A 268 -9.48 13.50 -0.15
CA ASP A 268 -9.94 13.59 1.23
C ASP A 268 -9.36 14.80 1.98
N ILE A 269 -8.40 15.51 1.38
CA ILE A 269 -7.79 16.71 1.98
C ILE A 269 -8.58 17.94 1.56
N SER A 270 -9.11 18.65 2.54
CA SER A 270 -9.88 19.88 2.37
C SER A 270 -9.01 21.00 1.78
N ILE A 271 -9.47 21.61 0.67
CA ILE A 271 -8.82 22.79 0.07
C ILE A 271 -8.80 23.95 1.07
N TYR A 272 -9.89 24.10 1.84
CA TYR A 272 -10.00 25.13 2.87
C TYR A 272 -8.93 24.96 3.93
N ASP A 273 -8.77 23.76 4.49
CA ASP A 273 -7.78 23.51 5.53
C ASP A 273 -6.37 23.69 4.97
N TYR A 274 -6.09 23.08 3.81
CA TYR A 274 -4.80 23.23 3.15
C TYR A 274 -4.38 24.70 3.01
N LEU A 275 -5.27 25.56 2.49
CA LEU A 275 -4.97 26.98 2.31
C LEU A 275 -4.89 27.74 3.63
N LYS A 276 -5.76 27.44 4.60
CA LYS A 276 -5.77 28.10 5.91
C LYS A 276 -4.47 27.87 6.68
N TYR A 277 -3.92 26.65 6.62
CA TYR A 277 -2.63 26.33 7.23
C TYR A 277 -1.45 26.84 6.41
N THR A 278 -1.53 26.80 5.07
CA THR A 278 -0.45 27.28 4.20
C THR A 278 -0.33 28.80 4.24
N PHE A 279 -1.44 29.53 4.39
CA PHE A 279 -1.52 30.98 4.41
C PHE A 279 -2.30 31.49 5.63
N PRO A 280 -1.72 31.43 6.83
CA PRO A 280 -2.41 31.77 8.08
C PRO A 280 -2.86 33.24 8.17
N ASN A 281 -2.24 34.13 7.38
CA ASN A 281 -2.54 35.56 7.35
C ASN A 281 -3.51 35.95 6.22
N MET A 282 -4.02 34.99 5.45
CA MET A 282 -4.97 35.26 4.38
C MET A 282 -6.38 35.41 4.94
N GLU A 283 -7.15 36.35 4.41
CA GLU A 283 -8.54 36.56 4.82
C GLU A 283 -9.46 35.58 4.10
N PHE A 284 -10.25 34.83 4.88
CA PHE A 284 -11.24 33.89 4.40
C PHE A 284 -12.64 34.40 4.78
N VAL A 285 -13.46 34.70 3.77
CA VAL A 285 -14.84 35.15 3.95
C VAL A 285 -15.77 33.96 3.77
N GLU A 286 -16.28 33.45 4.88
CA GLU A 286 -17.13 32.26 4.92
C GLU A 286 -18.60 32.61 4.64
N HIS A 287 -19.24 31.75 3.85
CA HIS A 287 -20.68 31.69 3.65
C HIS A 287 -21.11 30.22 3.78
N GLU A 288 -22.41 29.97 3.96
CA GLU A 288 -22.96 28.64 4.33
C GLU A 288 -22.31 27.43 3.64
N ASN A 289 -22.01 27.50 2.33
CA ASN A 289 -21.39 26.39 1.58
C ASN A 289 -20.21 26.83 0.69
N ARG A 290 -19.66 28.01 0.94
CA ARG A 290 -18.52 28.50 0.14
C ARG A 290 -17.66 29.46 0.92
N VAL A 291 -16.38 29.48 0.58
CA VAL A 291 -15.41 30.41 1.17
C VAL A 291 -14.80 31.24 0.06
N LYS A 292 -14.78 32.57 0.24
CA LYS A 292 -14.15 33.51 -0.69
C LYS A 292 -12.84 34.04 -0.13
N LEU A 293 -11.87 34.21 -1.00
CA LEU A 293 -10.54 34.71 -0.67
C LEU A 293 -9.88 35.34 -1.91
N LYS A 294 -8.73 35.98 -1.69
CA LYS A 294 -7.82 36.38 -2.76
C LYS A 294 -7.23 35.16 -3.45
N CYS A 295 -6.94 35.29 -4.73
CA CYS A 295 -6.35 34.24 -5.54
C CYS A 295 -4.93 33.92 -5.02
N PRO A 296 -4.65 32.67 -4.62
CA PRO A 296 -3.32 32.28 -4.15
C PRO A 296 -2.37 31.93 -5.32
N LEU A 297 -2.81 32.07 -6.58
CA LEU A 297 -2.01 31.71 -7.74
C LEU A 297 -1.06 32.84 -8.13
N PRO A 298 0.22 32.55 -8.41
CA PRO A 298 1.25 33.57 -8.66
C PRO A 298 0.98 34.39 -9.93
N ASN A 299 0.21 33.85 -10.87
CA ASN A 299 -0.14 34.51 -12.13
C ASN A 299 -1.34 35.46 -12.01
N HIS A 300 -1.93 35.61 -10.81
CA HIS A 300 -3.11 36.44 -10.62
C HIS A 300 -3.17 37.06 -9.23
N ASN A 301 -2.98 38.38 -9.17
CA ASN A 301 -3.06 39.14 -7.93
C ASN A 301 -4.34 39.99 -7.93
N ASP A 302 -5.34 39.57 -7.16
CA ASP A 302 -6.63 40.24 -7.08
C ASP A 302 -6.80 41.10 -5.82
N THR A 303 -7.53 42.20 -5.98
CA THR A 303 -7.75 43.18 -4.91
C THR A 303 -9.04 42.92 -4.12
N VAL A 304 -10.03 42.23 -4.71
CA VAL A 304 -11.41 42.12 -4.18
C VAL A 304 -11.81 40.67 -3.82
N GLY A 305 -10.92 39.69 -3.99
CA GLY A 305 -11.21 38.29 -3.68
C GLY A 305 -12.07 37.60 -4.74
N SER A 306 -11.42 37.07 -5.76
CA SER A 306 -12.03 36.40 -6.91
C SER A 306 -12.03 34.87 -6.81
N PHE A 307 -11.39 34.31 -5.77
CA PHE A 307 -11.22 32.89 -5.58
C PHE A 307 -12.30 32.34 -4.63
N THR A 308 -13.01 31.30 -5.06
CA THR A 308 -14.10 30.69 -4.29
C THR A 308 -13.84 29.20 -4.11
N ILE A 309 -13.93 28.71 -2.88
CA ILE A 309 -13.91 27.29 -2.50
C ILE A 309 -15.35 26.84 -2.26
N TYR A 310 -15.75 25.70 -2.80
CA TYR A 310 -17.05 25.07 -2.58
C TYR A 310 -16.89 23.88 -1.65
N LEU A 311 -17.42 23.98 -0.43
CA LEU A 311 -17.12 23.07 0.67
C LEU A 311 -17.67 21.65 0.42
N ASP A 312 -18.92 21.54 -0.02
CA ASP A 312 -19.57 20.24 -0.29
C ASP A 312 -18.85 19.37 -1.33
N SER A 313 -18.25 20.00 -2.34
CA SER A 313 -17.59 19.29 -3.44
C SER A 313 -16.07 19.23 -3.28
N ASN A 314 -15.51 19.94 -2.29
CA ASN A 314 -14.09 20.18 -2.13
C ASN A 314 -13.41 20.62 -3.45
N THR A 315 -14.04 21.57 -4.15
CA THR A 315 -13.52 22.15 -5.40
C THR A 315 -13.32 23.65 -5.26
N TYR A 316 -12.59 24.25 -6.19
CA TYR A 316 -12.44 25.70 -6.26
C TYR A 316 -12.69 26.24 -7.67
N TYR A 317 -13.00 27.53 -7.74
CA TYR A 317 -13.02 28.31 -8.97
C TYR A 317 -12.55 29.74 -8.71
N CYS A 318 -11.66 30.25 -9.56
CA CYS A 318 -11.21 31.64 -9.53
C CYS A 318 -11.81 32.42 -10.70
N PHE A 319 -12.68 33.38 -10.42
CA PHE A 319 -13.38 34.18 -11.44
C PHE A 319 -12.46 35.16 -12.20
N GLY A 320 -11.26 35.46 -11.65
CA GLY A 320 -10.27 36.30 -12.33
C GLY A 320 -9.41 35.54 -13.34
N CYS A 321 -8.69 34.50 -12.91
CA CYS A 321 -7.76 33.76 -13.77
C CYS A 321 -8.37 32.51 -14.45
N GLY A 322 -9.60 32.13 -14.11
CA GLY A 322 -10.27 30.95 -14.66
C GLY A 322 -9.77 29.61 -14.13
N SER A 323 -8.78 29.60 -13.22
CA SER A 323 -8.28 28.36 -12.62
C SER A 323 -9.34 27.72 -11.72
N SER A 324 -9.42 26.39 -11.73
CA SER A 324 -10.46 25.66 -11.02
C SER A 324 -10.10 24.18 -10.82
N ARG A 325 -11.05 23.41 -10.27
CA ARG A 325 -11.07 21.95 -10.06
C ARG A 325 -10.67 21.51 -8.65
N THR A 326 -9.57 20.76 -8.50
CA THR A 326 -9.22 20.03 -7.27
C THR A 326 -8.08 20.68 -6.49
N LEU A 327 -7.80 20.21 -5.27
CA LEU A 327 -6.61 20.61 -4.52
C LEU A 327 -5.32 20.38 -5.32
N THR A 328 -5.23 19.26 -6.03
CA THR A 328 -4.06 18.94 -6.86
C THR A 328 -3.86 19.99 -7.95
N ASP A 329 -4.93 20.41 -8.63
CA ASP A 329 -4.86 21.45 -9.67
C ASP A 329 -4.44 22.80 -9.10
N LEU A 330 -4.92 23.14 -7.90
CA LEU A 330 -4.53 24.35 -7.19
C LEU A 330 -3.02 24.37 -6.89
N VAL A 331 -2.51 23.31 -6.27
CA VAL A 331 -1.10 23.23 -5.87
C VAL A 331 -0.17 23.19 -7.08
N LYS A 332 -0.59 22.56 -8.18
CA LYS A 332 0.11 22.65 -9.48
C LYS A 332 0.26 24.09 -9.92
N GLY A 333 -0.85 24.83 -9.95
CA GLY A 333 -0.86 26.23 -10.39
C GLY A 333 -0.05 27.16 -9.47
N MET A 334 -0.04 26.90 -8.16
CA MET A 334 0.72 27.71 -7.20
C MET A 334 2.24 27.59 -7.37
N ASN A 335 2.72 26.41 -7.80
CA ASN A 335 4.14 26.07 -7.82
C ASN A 335 4.71 25.80 -9.22
N ASP A 336 3.92 25.98 -10.28
CA ASP A 336 4.27 25.68 -11.68
C ASP A 336 4.73 24.21 -11.89
N TYR A 337 4.08 23.27 -11.20
CA TYR A 337 4.40 21.85 -11.33
C TYR A 337 3.86 21.24 -12.64
N LYS A 338 4.64 20.33 -13.25
CA LYS A 338 4.34 19.73 -14.56
C LYS A 338 3.91 18.25 -14.51
N GLY A 339 3.91 17.62 -13.33
CA GLY A 339 3.55 16.22 -13.13
C GLY A 339 2.92 15.96 -11.75
N ASP A 340 3.42 14.92 -11.07
CA ASP A 340 2.86 14.42 -9.82
C ASP A 340 3.43 15.15 -8.57
N GLU A 341 4.27 16.18 -8.75
CA GLU A 341 4.94 16.91 -7.66
C GLU A 341 3.96 17.62 -6.72
N ALA A 342 2.79 18.02 -7.25
CA ALA A 342 1.72 18.59 -6.44
C ALA A 342 1.19 17.59 -5.40
N VAL A 343 1.03 16.32 -5.79
CA VAL A 343 0.54 15.28 -4.87
C VAL A 343 1.57 14.96 -3.81
N ALA A 344 2.85 14.88 -4.17
CA ALA A 344 3.93 14.71 -3.18
C ALA A 344 3.97 15.87 -2.17
N THR A 345 3.79 17.11 -2.65
CA THR A 345 3.72 18.32 -1.80
C THR A 345 2.54 18.25 -0.84
N ILE A 346 1.36 17.88 -1.34
CA ILE A 346 0.13 17.75 -0.55
C ILE A 346 0.27 16.64 0.51
N LEU A 347 0.81 15.47 0.14
CA LEU A 347 1.01 14.36 1.08
C LEU A 347 2.06 14.67 2.15
N LYS A 348 3.09 15.45 1.81
CA LYS A 348 4.06 15.98 2.78
C LYS A 348 3.42 17.00 3.72
N TRP A 349 2.54 17.86 3.20
CA TRP A 349 1.76 18.77 4.04
C TRP A 349 0.87 17.99 5.01
N ARG A 350 0.20 16.94 4.53
CA ARG A 350 -0.67 16.04 5.31
C ARG A 350 0.06 15.41 6.49
N SER A 351 1.26 14.87 6.26
CA SER A 351 2.02 14.21 7.33
C SER A 351 2.45 15.16 8.45
N ILE A 352 2.58 16.46 8.15
CA ILE A 352 2.94 17.49 9.13
C ILE A 352 1.71 17.99 9.90
N HIS A 353 0.57 18.16 9.23
CA HIS A 353 -0.57 18.91 9.79
C HIS A 353 -1.77 18.03 10.22
N GLU A 354 -1.97 16.84 9.64
CA GLU A 354 -3.02 15.90 10.08
C GLU A 354 -2.52 14.89 11.13
N GLY A 355 -1.20 14.72 11.29
CA GLY A 355 -0.59 13.80 12.25
C GLY A 355 -0.63 14.26 13.72
N SER A 356 -1.14 15.47 14.00
CA SER A 356 -1.14 16.09 15.35
C SER A 356 -2.53 16.21 15.99
N SER A 357 -3.59 15.75 15.32
CA SER A 357 -4.98 15.82 15.82
C SER A 357 -5.58 14.45 16.18
N ALA A 358 -4.75 13.42 16.33
CA ALA A 358 -5.14 12.12 16.85
C ALA A 358 -4.22 11.68 18.01
N ILE A 359 -4.44 12.28 19.18
CA ILE A 359 -4.23 11.63 20.49
C ILE A 359 -5.59 11.55 21.16
#